data_AF-A0A9X3J3Q5-F1
#
_entry.id   AF-A0A9X3J3Q5-F1
#
_cell.length_a   1.000
_cell.length_b   1.000
_cell.length_c   1.000
_cell.angle_alpha   90.00
_cell.angle_beta   90.00
_cell.angle_gamma   90.00
#
_symmetry.space_group_name_H-M   'P 1'
#
loop_
_entity.id
_entity.type
_entity.pdbx_description
1 polymer ?
#
loop_
_entity_poly.entity_id
_entity_poly.type
_entity_poly.pdbx_seq_one_letter_code
_entity_poly.pdbx_strand_id
1 'polypeptide(L)'
;MAHHLLVYGVFGWCAEILWTALSALITGVRGDLGDDVGLLKLSREQRLRLLGHTYLWMFPLYGAGGLLFERVHEAIRGWPWLGRGALWIVLIFIVEYVAGAALCRLTGRCPWDYSYSRYHLHGLIRFDYAPVWFAFGLALERVHDAVAAT
;
A
#
# COMPACT_ATOMS: atom_id res chain seq x y z
N MET A 1 -1.75 7.28 20.84
CA MET A 1 -1.00 6.09 20.34
C MET A 1 -1.91 4.94 19.90
N ALA A 2 -2.66 4.26 20.78
CA ALA A 2 -3.51 3.12 20.36
C ALA A 2 -4.60 3.52 19.34
N HIS A 3 -5.25 4.67 19.55
CA HIS A 3 -6.20 5.24 18.60
C HIS A 3 -5.60 5.47 17.19
N HIS A 4 -4.39 6.04 17.12
CA HIS A 4 -3.72 6.37 15.85
C HIS A 4 -3.40 5.10 15.06
N LEU A 5 -2.91 4.06 15.75
CA LEU A 5 -2.65 2.75 15.15
C LEU A 5 -3.92 2.21 14.46
N LEU A 6 -5.06 2.29 15.14
CA LEU A 6 -6.33 1.82 14.58
C LEU A 6 -6.77 2.68 13.38
N VAL A 7 -6.65 4.00 13.45
CA VAL A 7 -7.02 4.90 12.35
C VAL A 7 -6.15 4.63 11.11
N TYR A 8 -4.83 4.54 11.27
CA TYR A 8 -3.93 4.22 10.16
C TYR A 8 -4.15 2.82 9.62
N GLY A 9 -4.39 1.85 10.50
CA GLY A 9 -4.73 0.48 10.13
C GLY A 9 -5.98 0.44 9.24
N VAL A 10 -7.10 1.03 9.67
CA VAL A 10 -8.34 1.11 8.90
C VAL A 10 -8.14 1.89 7.59
N PHE A 11 -7.47 3.05 7.65
CA PHE A 11 -7.24 3.88 6.46
C PHE A 11 -6.47 3.13 5.37
N GLY A 12 -5.33 2.52 5.73
CA GLY A 12 -4.53 1.75 4.78
C GLY A 12 -5.29 0.54 4.25
N TRP A 13 -6.04 -0.16 5.11
CA TRP A 13 -6.81 -1.34 4.72
C TRP A 13 -7.92 -0.99 3.71
N CYS A 14 -8.66 0.09 3.97
CA CYS A 14 -9.66 0.61 3.03
C CYS A 14 -9.02 1.09 1.73
N ALA A 15 -7.86 1.77 1.80
CA ALA A 15 -7.15 2.24 0.63
C ALA A 15 -6.67 1.09 -0.26
N GLU A 16 -6.18 -0.01 0.31
CA GLU A 16 -5.75 -1.19 -0.44
C GLU A 16 -6.92 -1.92 -1.11
N ILE A 17 -8.04 -2.09 -0.41
CA ILE A 17 -9.27 -2.65 -0.99
C ILE A 17 -9.73 -1.78 -2.18
N LEU A 18 -9.74 -0.46 -2.02
CA LEU A 18 -10.11 0.45 -3.09
C LEU A 18 -9.12 0.37 -4.27
N TRP A 19 -7.82 0.37 -3.99
CA TRP A 19 -6.77 0.31 -5.00
C TRP A 19 -6.84 -0.98 -5.82
N THR A 20 -6.96 -2.13 -5.16
CA THR A 20 -7.05 -3.44 -5.84
C THR A 20 -8.31 -3.55 -6.69
N ALA A 21 -9.45 -3.05 -6.21
CA ALA A 21 -10.70 -2.99 -6.97
C ALA A 21 -10.57 -2.09 -8.21
N LEU A 22 -10.05 -0.87 -8.05
CA LEU A 22 -9.89 0.09 -9.15
C LEU A 22 -8.84 -0.35 -10.16
N SER A 23 -7.72 -0.90 -9.70
CA SER A 23 -6.67 -1.44 -10.56
C SER A 23 -7.22 -2.59 -11.43
N ALA A 24 -7.99 -3.50 -10.84
CA ALA A 24 -8.65 -4.57 -11.59
C ALA A 24 -9.71 -4.03 -12.57
N LEU A 25 -10.48 -3.01 -12.16
CA LEU A 25 -11.43 -2.32 -13.04
C LEU A 25 -10.71 -1.72 -14.25
N ILE A 26 -9.59 -1.02 -14.07
CA ILE A 26 -8.89 -0.28 -15.13
C ILE A 26 -8.10 -1.24 -16.04
N THR A 27 -7.27 -2.09 -15.46
CA THR A 27 -6.37 -2.98 -16.21
C THR A 27 -7.11 -4.18 -16.82
N GLY A 28 -8.28 -4.54 -16.28
CA GLY A 28 -9.03 -5.73 -16.66
C GLY A 28 -8.36 -7.03 -16.23
N VAL A 29 -7.41 -6.95 -15.31
CA VAL A 29 -6.62 -8.07 -14.84
C VAL A 29 -6.49 -7.98 -13.32
N ARG A 30 -6.50 -9.12 -12.64
CA ARG A 30 -6.31 -9.21 -11.19
C ARG A 30 -5.17 -10.16 -10.89
N GLY A 31 -4.20 -9.73 -10.08
CA GLY A 31 -3.30 -10.64 -9.39
C GLY A 31 -4.06 -11.24 -8.21
N ASP A 32 -4.03 -12.57 -8.05
CA ASP A 32 -4.69 -13.19 -6.90
C ASP A 32 -3.80 -13.14 -5.66
N LEU A 33 -4.46 -13.19 -4.50
CA LEU A 33 -3.84 -13.15 -3.19
C LEU A 33 -3.07 -14.46 -2.92
N GLY A 34 -1.84 -14.58 -3.41
CA GLY A 34 -0.86 -15.54 -2.90
C GLY A 34 -1.05 -17.01 -3.29
N ASP A 35 -1.77 -17.27 -4.39
CA ASP A 35 -1.73 -18.55 -5.08
C ASP A 35 -0.99 -18.36 -6.42
N ASP A 36 -0.19 -19.36 -6.83
CA ASP A 36 0.73 -19.38 -7.99
C ASP A 36 0.07 -19.16 -9.37
N VAL A 37 -1.16 -18.67 -9.39
CA VAL A 37 -1.92 -18.32 -10.58
C VAL A 37 -1.57 -16.89 -10.94
N GLY A 38 -0.80 -16.73 -12.02
CA GLY A 38 -0.51 -15.43 -12.61
C GLY A 38 -1.78 -14.62 -12.90
N LEU A 39 -1.56 -13.38 -13.35
CA LEU A 39 -2.58 -12.42 -13.73
C LEU A 39 -3.86 -13.01 -14.37
N LEU A 40 -4.97 -12.98 -13.63
CA LEU A 40 -6.29 -13.44 -14.09
C LEU A 40 -6.96 -12.35 -14.93
N LYS A 41 -7.27 -12.67 -16.20
CA LYS A 41 -8.03 -11.77 -17.08
C LYS A 41 -9.52 -11.79 -16.72
N LEU A 42 -10.10 -10.62 -16.48
CA LEU A 42 -11.48 -10.46 -16.03
C LEU A 42 -12.44 -10.13 -17.19
N SER A 43 -13.63 -10.72 -17.16
CA SER A 43 -14.76 -10.30 -18.01
C SER A 43 -15.27 -8.91 -17.61
N ARG A 44 -16.05 -8.26 -18.48
CA ARG A 44 -16.67 -6.96 -18.18
C ARG A 44 -17.53 -7.01 -16.92
N GLU A 45 -18.33 -8.06 -16.77
CA GLU A 45 -19.19 -8.24 -15.59
C GLU A 45 -18.35 -8.41 -14.32
N GLN A 46 -17.27 -9.21 -14.38
CA GLN A 46 -16.37 -9.39 -13.24
C GLN A 46 -15.67 -8.09 -12.83
N ARG A 47 -15.24 -7.27 -13.80
CA ARG A 47 -14.63 -5.94 -13.53
C ARG A 47 -15.59 -5.00 -12.82
N LEU A 48 -16.86 -5.00 -13.22
CA LEU A 48 -17.89 -4.12 -12.64
C LEU A 48 -18.33 -4.53 -11.23
N ARG A 49 -17.96 -5.74 -10.76
CA ARG A 49 -18.19 -6.15 -9.37
C ARG A 49 -17.30 -5.41 -8.36
N LEU A 50 -16.24 -4.73 -8.81
CA LEU A 50 -15.33 -3.93 -7.98
C LEU A 50 -14.84 -4.69 -6.73
N LEU A 51 -14.48 -5.98 -6.92
CA LEU A 51 -14.02 -6.82 -5.83
C LEU A 51 -12.58 -6.47 -5.45
N GLY A 52 -12.45 -5.66 -4.39
CA GLY A 52 -11.18 -5.36 -3.74
C GLY A 52 -10.78 -6.41 -2.71
N HIS A 53 -9.49 -6.47 -2.42
CA HIS A 53 -8.93 -7.45 -1.51
C HIS A 53 -7.71 -6.90 -0.76
N THR A 54 -7.36 -7.56 0.34
CA THR A 54 -6.26 -7.19 1.23
C THR A 54 -6.00 -8.34 2.21
N TYR A 55 -4.79 -8.44 2.75
CA TYR A 55 -4.46 -9.43 3.78
C TYR A 55 -4.72 -8.89 5.18
N LEU A 56 -4.99 -9.79 6.12
CA LEU A 56 -5.13 -9.43 7.53
C LEU A 56 -3.85 -8.82 8.11
N TRP A 57 -2.67 -9.26 7.63
CA TRP A 57 -1.37 -8.70 8.02
C TRP A 57 -1.17 -7.24 7.62
N MET A 58 -1.98 -6.72 6.69
CA MET A 58 -1.88 -5.33 6.24
C MET A 58 -2.39 -4.35 7.28
N PHE A 59 -3.39 -4.74 8.07
CA PHE A 59 -3.89 -3.89 9.14
C PHE A 59 -2.81 -3.48 10.15
N PRO A 60 -2.08 -4.40 10.82
CA PRO A 60 -1.01 -4.00 11.73
C PRO A 60 0.17 -3.32 11.03
N LEU A 61 0.43 -3.65 9.76
CA LEU A 61 1.50 -3.04 8.96
C LEU A 61 1.22 -1.57 8.66
N TYR A 62 0.00 -1.26 8.20
CA TYR A 62 -0.44 0.12 7.98
C TYR A 62 -0.53 0.90 9.28
N GLY A 63 -1.03 0.28 10.36
CA GLY A 63 -1.07 0.89 11.68
C GLY A 63 0.32 1.29 12.20
N ALA A 64 1.27 0.36 12.16
CA ALA A 64 2.65 0.61 12.60
C ALA A 64 3.40 1.57 11.66
N GLY A 65 3.21 1.44 10.35
CA GLY A 65 3.81 2.32 9.35
C GLY A 65 3.34 3.76 9.51
N GLY A 66 2.04 3.97 9.72
CA GLY A 66 1.47 5.30 9.98
C GLY A 66 2.09 5.96 11.21
N LEU A 67 2.20 5.24 12.34
CA LEU A 67 2.87 5.72 13.55
C LEU A 67 4.35 6.09 13.31
N LEU A 68 5.08 5.26 12.56
CA LEU A 68 6.48 5.53 12.21
C LEU A 68 6.60 6.82 11.39
N PHE A 69 5.64 7.06 10.49
CA PHE A 69 5.65 8.18 9.57
C PHE A 69 5.21 9.51 10.19
N GLU A 70 4.57 9.53 11.36
CA GLU A 70 4.21 10.77 12.07
C GLU A 70 5.42 11.70 12.25
N ARG A 71 6.53 11.17 12.78
CA ARG A 71 7.75 11.95 13.04
C ARG A 71 8.42 12.44 11.76
N VAL A 72 8.35 11.63 10.70
CA VAL A 72 8.84 12.01 9.38
C VAL A 72 8.01 13.15 8.84
N HIS A 73 6.67 13.05 8.91
CA HIS A 73 5.76 14.07 8.42
C HIS A 73 6.04 15.40 9.12
N GLU A 74 6.16 15.42 10.46
CA GLU A 74 6.52 16.64 11.21
C GLU A 74 7.82 17.29 10.72
N ALA A 75 8.86 16.48 10.48
CA ALA A 75 10.16 16.98 10.05
C ALA A 75 10.16 17.60 8.64
N ILE A 76 9.26 17.15 7.76
CA ILE A 76 9.23 17.59 6.36
C ILE A 76 8.07 18.55 6.03
N ARG A 77 7.26 18.98 7.01
CA ARG A 77 6.08 19.86 6.77
C ARG A 77 6.41 21.10 5.93
N GLY A 78 7.59 21.69 6.14
CA GLY A 78 8.04 22.89 5.42
C GLY A 78 8.54 22.64 3.99
N TRP A 79 8.69 21.39 3.56
CA TRP A 79 9.17 21.06 2.23
C TRP A 79 8.09 21.32 1.16
N PRO A 80 8.46 21.61 -0.10
CA PRO A 80 7.49 21.63 -1.20
C PRO A 80 6.81 20.26 -1.34
N TRP A 81 5.53 20.25 -1.73
CA TRP A 81 4.72 19.02 -1.80
C TRP A 81 5.35 17.92 -2.68
N LEU A 82 6.04 18.31 -3.77
CA LEU A 82 6.80 17.39 -4.62
C LEU A 82 7.91 16.66 -3.86
N GLY A 83 8.66 17.39 -3.03
CA GLY A 83 9.74 16.80 -2.23
C GLY A 83 9.21 15.84 -1.18
N ARG A 84 8.07 16.16 -0.55
CA ARG A 84 7.43 15.27 0.41
C ARG A 84 6.91 14.00 -0.25
N GLY A 85 6.18 14.11 -1.34
CA GLY A 85 5.69 12.95 -2.07
C GLY A 85 6.83 12.07 -2.62
N ALA A 86 7.94 12.66 -3.08
CA ALA A 86 9.13 11.91 -3.47
C ALA A 86 9.73 11.12 -2.30
N LEU A 87 9.83 11.73 -1.11
CA LEU A 87 10.27 11.02 0.09
C LEU A 87 9.31 9.90 0.48
N TRP A 88 7.99 10.14 0.40
CA TRP A 88 6.99 9.12 0.70
C TRP A 88 7.11 7.90 -0.20
N ILE A 89 7.35 8.08 -1.51
CA ILE A 89 7.62 6.95 -2.42
C ILE A 89 8.74 6.07 -1.88
N VAL A 90 9.87 6.69 -1.53
CA VAL A 90 11.06 5.96 -1.06
C VAL A 90 10.78 5.23 0.25
N LEU A 91 10.18 5.91 1.22
CA LEU A 91 9.90 5.33 2.54
C LEU A 91 8.87 4.20 2.46
N ILE A 92 7.81 4.37 1.67
CA ILE A 92 6.79 3.34 1.49
C ILE A 92 7.40 2.11 0.81
N PHE A 93 8.20 2.28 -0.25
CA PHE A 93 8.90 1.14 -0.86
C PHE A 93 9.84 0.41 0.10
N ILE A 94 10.55 1.14 0.96
CA ILE A 94 11.41 0.50 1.98
C ILE A 94 10.56 -0.34 2.94
N VAL A 95 9.47 0.22 3.46
CA VAL A 95 8.57 -0.51 4.38
C VAL A 95 7.94 -1.71 3.70
N GLU A 96 7.41 -1.54 2.49
CA GLU A 96 6.80 -2.60 1.68
C GLU A 96 7.80 -3.73 1.42
N TYR A 97 9.01 -3.41 0.98
CA TYR A 97 10.05 -4.40 0.71
C TYR A 97 10.48 -5.15 1.98
N VAL A 98 10.77 -4.43 3.08
CA VAL A 98 11.24 -5.04 4.33
C VAL A 98 10.15 -5.91 4.94
N ALA A 99 8.92 -5.41 5.00
CA ALA A 99 7.81 -6.15 5.56
C ALA A 99 7.40 -7.34 4.68
N GLY A 100 7.40 -7.18 3.36
CA GLY A 100 7.15 -8.26 2.40
C GLY A 100 8.19 -9.37 2.54
N ALA A 101 9.47 -9.01 2.62
CA ALA A 101 10.55 -9.96 2.86
C ALA A 101 10.43 -10.67 4.22
N ALA A 102 10.04 -9.95 5.28
CA ALA A 102 9.84 -10.51 6.61
C ALA A 102 8.66 -11.49 6.63
N LEU A 103 7.52 -11.11 6.06
CA LEU A 103 6.33 -11.95 5.97
C LEU A 103 6.57 -13.19 5.10
N CYS A 104 7.31 -13.05 4.01
CA CYS A 104 7.73 -14.17 3.17
C CYS A 104 8.60 -15.16 3.96
N ARG A 105 9.55 -14.68 4.77
CA ARG A 105 10.38 -15.55 5.63
C ARG A 105 9.58 -16.23 6.75
N LEU A 106 8.58 -15.56 7.31
CA LEU A 106 7.82 -16.07 8.46
C LEU A 106 6.70 -17.03 8.06
N THR A 107 6.02 -16.75 6.94
CA THR A 107 4.82 -17.50 6.51
C THR A 107 5.09 -18.40 5.30
N GLY A 108 6.26 -18.26 4.67
CA GLY A 108 6.58 -18.93 3.41
C GLY A 108 5.91 -18.32 2.18
N ARG A 109 5.11 -17.25 2.34
CA ARG A 109 4.40 -16.59 1.24
C ARG A 109 4.56 -15.08 1.31
N CYS A 110 4.76 -14.46 0.15
CA CYS A 110 4.74 -13.00 0.04
C CYS A 110 3.28 -12.52 0.00
N PRO A 111 2.91 -11.48 0.78
CA PRO A 111 1.60 -10.87 0.63
C PRO A 111 1.43 -10.20 -0.73
N TRP A 112 2.49 -9.58 -1.26
CA TRP A 112 2.45 -8.95 -2.56
C TRP A 112 3.35 -9.72 -3.49
N ASP A 113 2.80 -10.65 -4.27
CA ASP A 113 3.57 -11.27 -5.34
C ASP A 113 3.45 -10.45 -6.63
N TYR A 114 4.50 -9.69 -6.91
CA TYR A 114 4.62 -8.88 -8.10
C TYR A 114 5.51 -9.50 -9.19
N SER A 115 5.86 -10.79 -9.08
CA SER A 115 6.79 -11.48 -10.00
C SER A 115 6.33 -11.45 -11.47
N TYR A 116 5.05 -11.17 -11.72
CA TYR A 116 4.51 -10.99 -13.07
C TYR A 116 4.85 -9.64 -13.72
N SER A 117 5.27 -8.62 -12.95
CA SER A 117 5.53 -7.27 -13.47
C SER A 117 6.99 -7.07 -13.81
N ARG A 118 7.31 -6.62 -15.03
CA ARG A 118 8.68 -6.27 -15.42
C ARG A 118 9.35 -5.18 -14.56
N TYR A 119 8.57 -4.44 -13.77
CA TYR A 119 9.05 -3.37 -12.89
C TYR A 119 9.19 -3.81 -11.44
N HIS A 120 9.14 -5.12 -11.17
CA HIS A 120 9.27 -5.64 -9.81
C HIS A 120 10.73 -5.66 -9.33
N LEU A 121 10.93 -5.57 -8.02
CA LEU A 121 12.18 -5.96 -7.36
C LEU A 121 11.93 -7.19 -6.49
N HIS A 122 12.51 -8.33 -6.87
CA HIS A 122 12.34 -9.63 -6.19
C HIS A 122 10.88 -10.05 -5.94
N GLY A 123 9.94 -9.54 -6.75
CA GLY A 123 8.50 -9.75 -6.54
C GLY A 123 7.90 -8.98 -5.35
N LEU A 124 8.68 -8.23 -4.57
CA LEU A 124 8.22 -7.62 -3.30
C LEU A 124 7.70 -6.19 -3.44
N ILE A 125 8.24 -5.42 -4.38
CA ILE A 125 7.80 -4.04 -4.67
C ILE A 125 7.70 -3.84 -6.17
N ARG A 126 6.95 -2.82 -6.58
CA ARG A 126 6.73 -2.44 -7.98
C ARG A 126 7.02 -0.98 -8.22
N PHE A 127 8.07 -0.68 -8.99
CA PHE A 127 8.46 0.71 -9.23
C PHE A 127 7.42 1.52 -10.01
N ASP A 128 6.57 0.86 -10.80
CA ASP A 128 5.45 1.50 -11.50
C ASP A 128 4.32 1.97 -10.56
N TYR A 129 4.36 1.61 -9.26
CA TYR A 129 3.44 2.14 -8.24
C TYR A 129 3.91 3.45 -7.61
N ALA A 130 5.07 4.00 -8.01
CA ALA A 130 5.55 5.27 -7.48
C ALA A 130 4.51 6.41 -7.52
N PRO A 131 3.71 6.63 -8.59
CA PRO A 131 2.67 7.66 -8.58
C PRO A 131 1.57 7.42 -7.55
N VAL A 132 1.26 6.15 -7.27
CA VAL A 132 0.25 5.74 -6.28
C VAL A 132 0.78 6.00 -4.88
N TRP A 133 2.02 5.61 -4.60
CA TRP A 133 2.67 5.87 -3.31
C TRP A 133 2.91 7.35 -3.04
N PHE A 134 3.16 8.13 -4.09
CA PHE A 134 3.19 9.58 -4.00
C PHE A 134 1.85 10.13 -3.48
N ALA A 135 0.74 9.76 -4.14
CA ALA A 135 -0.59 10.22 -3.76
C ALA A 135 -1.01 9.70 -2.38
N PHE A 136 -0.73 8.43 -2.10
CA PHE A 136 -1.02 7.80 -0.80
C PHE A 136 -0.26 8.46 0.34
N GLY A 137 1.03 8.76 0.15
CA GLY A 137 1.84 9.48 1.14
C GLY A 137 1.27 10.86 1.48
N LEU A 138 0.88 11.64 0.46
CA LEU A 138 0.22 12.93 0.70
C LEU A 138 -1.17 12.80 1.34
N ALA A 139 -1.91 11.73 1.05
CA ALA A 139 -3.16 11.45 1.74
C ALA A 139 -2.92 11.09 3.21
N LEU A 140 -1.86 10.33 3.50
CA LEU A 140 -1.44 9.98 4.85
C LEU A 140 -1.09 11.23 5.67
N GLU A 141 -0.49 12.26 5.06
CA GLU A 141 -0.27 13.56 5.70
C GLU A 141 -1.59 14.14 6.25
N ARG A 142 -2.67 14.09 5.46
CA ARG A 142 -3.98 14.60 5.86
C ARG A 142 -4.63 13.78 6.96
N VAL A 143 -4.43 12.45 6.93
CA VAL A 143 -4.88 11.57 8.02
C VAL A 143 -4.11 11.90 9.30
N HIS A 144 -2.80 12.12 9.22
CA HIS A 144 -2.00 12.53 10.37
C HIS A 144 -2.51 13.84 10.96
N ASP A 145 -2.73 14.86 10.13
CA ASP A 145 -3.24 16.16 10.59
C ASP A 145 -4.61 16.03 11.28
N ALA A 146 -5.50 15.20 10.74
CA ALA A 146 -6.83 14.96 11.31
C ALA A 146 -6.76 14.25 12.67
N VAL A 147 -5.88 13.25 12.80
CA VAL A 147 -5.72 12.48 14.04
C VAL A 147 -4.95 13.28 15.11
N ALA A 148 -4.01 14.13 14.71
CA ALA A 148 -3.29 15.01 15.64
C ALA A 148 -4.18 16.13 16.21
N ALA A 149 -5.31 16.43 15.55
CA ALA A 149 -6.28 17.43 16.00
C ALA A 149 -7.34 16.89 16.98
N THR A 150 -7.41 15.57 17.19
CA THR A 150 -8.30 14.90 18.16
C THR A 150 -7.59 14.59 19.47
#